data_AF-A0A1J4K891-F1
#
_entry.id   AF-A0A1J4K891-F1
#
_cell.length_a   1.000
_cell.length_b   1.000
_cell.length_c   1.000
_cell.angle_alpha   90.00
_cell.angle_beta   90.00
_cell.angle_gamma   90.00
#
_symmetry.space_group_name_H-M   'P 1'
#
loop_
_entity.id
_entity.type
_entity.pdbx_description
1 polymer ?
#
loop_
_entity_poly.entity_id
_entity_poly.type
_entity_poly.pdbx_seq_one_letter_code
_entity_poly.pdbx_strand_id
1 'polypeptide(L)'
;MQRWASYSTYDPIETLLEREDVTIVDVLDEDSLSIAMRNSSQKLVDFFKREEIMDELLNWALTELYVDHPKFMKFSRASISIFTCVTVNFQKMLHENDQFLIRLRQFQMLNPASPRICGHFQRIIETLVIGTGGDILVFFPELSDFLIENIANVGLRDLFVFLVTKYRIQFHADVEMFQKLINQIGFETNNDNIDNYNSCYCIISAIRAILSQKEEYFILFDTKEIFDRLFLLAVYPKTHPLLATGIYRLFPYLKRAKNYYPAMLKYRDMYEFRDDISLPYAIETFMLIDGKILLKIFDKNSCTYLIDAICKAFMNKGYYFLIDHRNILSLKN
;
A
#
# COMPACT_ATOMS: atom_id res chain seq x y z
N MET A 1 -55.40 5.76 -26.86
CA MET A 1 -54.12 6.12 -26.22
C MET A 1 -54.35 6.23 -24.72
N GLN A 2 -54.14 5.13 -23.99
CA GLN A 2 -54.25 5.12 -22.53
C GLN A 2 -53.03 5.81 -21.93
N ARG A 3 -53.26 6.88 -21.16
CA ARG A 3 -52.28 7.48 -20.25
C ARG A 3 -51.88 6.43 -19.23
N TRP A 4 -50.60 6.09 -19.18
CA TRP A 4 -50.05 5.29 -18.10
C TRP A 4 -50.10 6.14 -16.84
N ALA A 5 -50.85 5.67 -15.85
CA ALA A 5 -50.83 6.23 -14.52
C ALA A 5 -49.41 6.13 -13.97
N SER A 6 -48.89 7.22 -13.41
CA SER A 6 -47.67 7.21 -12.61
C SER A 6 -47.93 6.32 -11.40
N TYR A 7 -47.41 5.09 -11.44
CA TYR A 7 -47.27 4.29 -10.23
C TYR A 7 -46.35 5.08 -9.29
N SER A 8 -46.92 5.63 -8.22
CA SER A 8 -46.13 6.03 -7.05
C SER A 8 -45.38 4.79 -6.62
N THR A 9 -44.09 4.73 -6.94
CA THR A 9 -43.19 3.69 -6.46
C THR A 9 -43.13 3.83 -4.95
N TYR A 10 -43.79 2.92 -4.24
CA TYR A 10 -43.63 2.75 -2.80
C TYR A 10 -42.13 2.59 -2.51
N ASP A 11 -41.54 3.57 -1.85
CA ASP A 11 -40.17 3.49 -1.35
C ASP A 11 -40.25 3.17 0.16
N PRO A 12 -39.98 1.93 0.56
CA PRO A 12 -40.09 1.51 1.97
C PRO A 12 -39.28 2.39 2.91
N ILE A 13 -38.16 2.94 2.46
CA ILE A 13 -37.32 3.81 3.27
C ILE A 13 -37.96 5.18 3.49
N GLU A 14 -38.61 5.74 2.47
CA GLU A 14 -39.33 6.99 2.63
C GLU A 14 -40.45 6.87 3.67
N THR A 15 -41.18 5.75 3.68
CA THR A 15 -42.19 5.45 4.70
C THR A 15 -41.58 5.17 6.06
N LEU A 16 -40.45 4.45 6.12
CA LEU A 16 -39.75 4.17 7.38
C LEU A 16 -39.29 5.46 8.06
N LEU A 17 -38.75 6.40 7.29
CA LEU A 17 -38.25 7.70 7.76
C LEU A 17 -39.36 8.66 8.22
N GLU A 18 -40.63 8.36 7.95
CA GLU A 18 -41.78 9.14 8.47
C GLU A 18 -42.13 8.79 9.93
N ARG A 19 -41.57 7.70 10.47
CA ARG A 19 -41.77 7.33 11.87
C ARG A 19 -40.92 8.19 12.80
N GLU A 20 -41.51 8.66 13.89
CA GLU A 20 -40.80 9.47 14.90
C GLU A 20 -39.70 8.70 15.65
N ASP A 21 -39.84 7.37 15.75
CA ASP A 21 -38.97 6.47 16.53
C ASP A 21 -37.95 5.69 15.66
N VAL A 22 -37.76 6.08 14.39
CA VAL A 22 -36.87 5.35 13.47
C VAL A 22 -35.42 5.39 13.94
N THR A 23 -34.84 4.21 14.13
CA THR A 23 -33.43 4.05 14.50
C THR A 23 -32.57 3.84 13.27
N ILE A 24 -31.26 4.04 13.42
CA ILE A 24 -30.31 3.68 12.36
C ILE A 24 -30.33 2.18 12.05
N VAL A 25 -30.56 1.33 13.06
CA VAL A 25 -30.61 -0.13 12.89
C VAL A 25 -31.78 -0.52 12.00
N ASP A 26 -32.93 0.13 12.14
CA ASP A 26 -34.07 -0.08 11.25
C ASP A 26 -33.67 0.23 9.80
N VAL A 27 -33.05 1.40 9.57
CA VAL A 27 -32.61 1.83 8.22
C VAL A 27 -31.53 0.92 7.62
N LEU A 28 -30.56 0.46 8.43
CA LEU A 28 -29.50 -0.46 7.98
C LEU A 28 -30.01 -1.89 7.72
N ASP A 29 -31.17 -2.25 8.28
CA ASP A 29 -31.80 -3.54 8.06
C ASP A 29 -32.69 -3.57 6.81
N GLU A 30 -33.10 -2.41 6.28
CA GLU A 30 -33.93 -2.30 5.08
C GLU A 30 -33.20 -2.72 3.80
N ASP A 31 -33.81 -3.65 3.06
CA ASP A 31 -33.25 -4.17 1.81
C ASP A 31 -33.24 -3.12 0.68
N SER A 32 -34.12 -2.12 0.74
CA SER A 32 -34.21 -1.03 -0.25
C SER A 32 -33.16 0.06 -0.06
N LEU A 33 -32.31 0.01 0.98
CA LEU A 33 -31.29 1.04 1.27
C LEU A 33 -30.39 1.35 0.07
N SER A 34 -29.88 0.32 -0.59
CA SER A 34 -29.03 0.49 -1.77
C SER A 34 -29.75 1.18 -2.95
N ILE A 35 -31.08 1.04 -3.05
CA ILE A 35 -31.90 1.69 -4.08
C ILE A 35 -32.15 3.14 -3.68
N ALA A 36 -32.57 3.40 -2.44
CA ALA A 36 -32.85 4.74 -1.93
C ALA A 36 -31.61 5.66 -2.01
N MET A 37 -30.43 5.12 -1.70
CA MET A 37 -29.16 5.85 -1.84
C MET A 37 -28.84 6.20 -3.30
N ARG A 38 -29.07 5.27 -4.24
CA ARG A 38 -28.86 5.52 -5.68
C ARG A 38 -29.82 6.58 -6.23
N ASN A 39 -31.06 6.56 -5.74
CA ASN A 39 -32.07 7.56 -6.07
C ASN A 39 -31.81 8.92 -5.40
N SER A 40 -30.78 9.02 -4.55
CA SER A 40 -30.37 10.26 -3.86
C SER A 40 -31.51 10.87 -3.04
N SER A 41 -32.28 10.04 -2.32
CA SER A 41 -33.37 10.50 -1.44
C SER A 41 -32.88 11.60 -0.50
N GLN A 42 -33.55 12.76 -0.54
CA GLN A 42 -33.20 13.89 0.30
C GLN A 42 -33.52 13.61 1.77
N LYS A 43 -34.65 12.94 2.07
CA LYS A 43 -35.00 12.54 3.44
C LYS A 43 -33.93 11.62 4.04
N LEU A 44 -33.42 10.67 3.26
CA LEU A 44 -32.37 9.76 3.71
C LEU A 44 -31.05 10.49 3.98
N VAL A 45 -30.68 11.44 3.11
CA VAL A 45 -29.51 12.31 3.33
C VAL A 45 -29.69 13.15 4.59
N ASP A 46 -30.85 13.75 4.80
CA ASP A 46 -31.13 14.58 5.97
C ASP A 46 -31.13 13.75 7.27
N PHE A 47 -31.62 12.49 7.21
CA PHE A 47 -31.55 11.55 8.33
C PHE A 47 -30.10 11.23 8.71
N PHE A 48 -29.23 10.93 7.73
CA PHE A 48 -27.82 10.61 7.97
C PHE A 48 -26.97 11.81 8.37
N LYS A 49 -27.40 13.03 8.04
CA LYS A 49 -26.71 14.28 8.46
C LYS A 49 -26.76 14.53 9.96
N ARG A 50 -27.74 13.96 10.67
CA ARG A 50 -27.90 14.16 12.11
C ARG A 50 -26.69 13.60 12.86
N GLU A 51 -26.21 14.34 13.85
CA GLU A 51 -24.95 14.06 14.54
C GLU A 51 -24.95 12.67 15.20
N GLU A 52 -26.04 12.33 15.88
CA GLU A 52 -26.24 11.05 16.55
C GLU A 52 -26.26 9.87 15.57
N ILE A 53 -26.82 10.07 14.37
CA ILE A 53 -26.87 9.05 13.33
C ILE A 53 -25.50 8.89 12.67
N MET A 54 -24.81 9.99 12.41
CA MET A 54 -23.47 9.99 11.84
C MET A 54 -22.46 9.27 12.76
N ASP A 55 -22.47 9.58 14.06
CA ASP A 55 -21.57 8.93 15.01
C ASP A 55 -21.87 7.43 15.12
N GLU A 56 -23.15 7.06 15.16
CA GLU A 56 -23.55 5.66 15.21
C GLU A 56 -23.13 4.89 13.95
N LEU A 57 -23.32 5.47 12.77
CA LEU A 57 -22.81 4.91 11.50
C LEU A 57 -21.30 4.69 11.53
N LEU A 58 -20.54 5.64 12.09
CA LEU A 58 -19.10 5.55 12.26
C LEU A 58 -18.71 4.47 13.26
N ASN A 59 -19.50 4.24 14.32
CA ASN A 59 -19.26 3.16 15.26
C ASN A 59 -19.44 1.79 14.59
N TRP A 60 -20.45 1.62 13.72
CA TRP A 60 -20.62 0.40 12.90
C TRP A 60 -19.51 0.20 11.86
N ALA A 61 -18.95 1.28 11.30
CA ALA A 61 -17.97 1.22 10.22
C ALA A 61 -16.51 1.17 10.70
N LEU A 62 -16.17 1.91 11.75
CA LEU A 62 -14.77 2.19 12.11
C LEU A 62 -14.40 1.76 13.54
N THR A 63 -15.28 1.06 14.25
CA THR A 63 -14.99 0.52 15.58
C THR A 63 -15.48 -0.93 15.72
N GLU A 64 -15.14 -1.55 16.85
CA GLU A 64 -15.64 -2.87 17.24
C GLU A 64 -16.71 -2.80 18.34
N LEU A 65 -17.27 -1.61 18.58
CA LEU A 65 -18.23 -1.36 19.66
C LEU A 65 -19.43 -2.33 19.65
N TYR A 66 -19.87 -2.73 18.45
CA TYR A 66 -21.04 -3.58 18.26
C TYR A 66 -20.72 -4.98 17.74
N VAL A 67 -19.48 -5.47 17.94
CA VAL A 67 -19.03 -6.76 17.39
C VAL A 67 -19.91 -7.95 17.83
N ASP A 68 -20.51 -7.87 19.02
CA ASP A 68 -21.39 -8.89 19.58
C ASP A 68 -22.82 -8.85 19.03
N HIS A 69 -23.18 -7.82 18.24
CA HIS A 69 -24.50 -7.72 17.64
C HIS A 69 -24.67 -8.80 16.55
N PRO A 70 -25.77 -9.58 16.53
CA PRO A 70 -25.97 -10.69 15.57
C PRO A 70 -25.90 -10.27 14.10
N LYS A 71 -26.28 -9.02 13.80
CA LYS A 71 -26.25 -8.42 12.46
C LYS A 71 -25.07 -7.48 12.24
N PHE A 72 -24.05 -7.49 13.10
CA PHE A 72 -22.90 -6.57 13.01
C PHE A 72 -22.29 -6.51 11.61
N MET A 73 -22.05 -7.67 10.99
CA MET A 73 -21.47 -7.72 9.65
C MET A 73 -22.41 -7.16 8.55
N LYS A 74 -23.73 -7.22 8.72
CA LYS A 74 -24.70 -6.60 7.80
C LYS A 74 -24.64 -5.08 7.95
N PHE A 75 -24.75 -4.59 9.18
CA PHE A 75 -24.80 -3.17 9.49
C PHE A 75 -23.48 -2.45 9.20
N SER A 76 -22.35 -3.06 9.55
CA SER A 76 -21.03 -2.54 9.18
C SER A 76 -20.88 -2.36 7.66
N ARG A 77 -21.30 -3.35 6.86
CA ARG A 77 -21.28 -3.26 5.38
C ARG A 77 -22.21 -2.18 4.86
N ALA A 78 -23.40 -2.04 5.43
CA ALA A 78 -24.35 -1.00 5.05
C ALA A 78 -23.79 0.40 5.36
N SER A 79 -23.17 0.60 6.53
CA SER A 79 -22.52 1.88 6.88
C SER A 79 -21.40 2.25 5.91
N ILE A 80 -20.57 1.29 5.49
CA ILE A 80 -19.53 1.57 4.49
C ILE A 80 -20.12 1.85 3.13
N SER A 81 -21.20 1.15 2.75
CA SER A 81 -21.91 1.46 1.50
C SER A 81 -22.38 2.91 1.50
N ILE A 82 -22.89 3.41 2.64
CA ILE A 82 -23.28 4.82 2.83
C ILE A 82 -22.07 5.75 2.65
N PHE A 83 -20.97 5.49 3.35
CA PHE A 83 -19.76 6.32 3.25
C PHE A 83 -19.02 6.25 1.91
N THR A 84 -19.26 5.21 1.12
CA THR A 84 -18.68 5.03 -0.22
C THR A 84 -19.66 5.30 -1.35
N CYS A 85 -20.82 5.89 -1.04
CA CYS A 85 -21.82 6.25 -2.03
C CYS A 85 -21.37 7.45 -2.87
N VAL A 86 -21.24 7.26 -4.18
CA VAL A 86 -20.70 8.26 -5.11
C VAL A 86 -21.75 9.22 -5.68
N THR A 87 -22.98 9.23 -5.14
CA THR A 87 -24.00 10.20 -5.56
C THR A 87 -23.69 11.59 -5.01
N VAL A 88 -24.00 12.64 -5.77
CA VAL A 88 -23.62 14.02 -5.44
C VAL A 88 -24.15 14.44 -4.06
N ASN A 89 -25.39 14.08 -3.70
CA ASN A 89 -25.98 14.46 -2.42
C ASN A 89 -25.27 13.79 -1.24
N PHE A 90 -24.89 12.51 -1.35
CA PHE A 90 -24.14 11.81 -0.31
C PHE A 90 -22.70 12.30 -0.20
N GLN A 91 -22.02 12.52 -1.34
CA GLN A 91 -20.67 13.07 -1.34
C GLN A 91 -20.64 14.46 -0.71
N LYS A 92 -21.59 15.33 -1.06
CA LYS A 92 -21.75 16.66 -0.45
C LYS A 92 -22.02 16.56 1.06
N MET A 93 -22.93 15.67 1.46
CA MET A 93 -23.21 15.41 2.88
C MET A 93 -21.96 15.05 3.66
N LEU A 94 -21.13 14.13 3.16
CA LEU A 94 -19.96 13.65 3.88
C LEU A 94 -18.84 14.68 3.91
N HIS A 95 -18.61 15.40 2.81
CA HIS A 95 -17.62 16.47 2.75
C HIS A 95 -17.96 17.58 3.75
N GLU A 96 -19.23 17.99 3.82
CA GLU A 96 -19.65 19.13 4.64
C GLU A 96 -19.94 18.76 6.11
N ASN A 97 -19.77 17.50 6.51
CA ASN A 97 -20.06 17.06 7.88
C ASN A 97 -18.81 17.07 8.76
N ASP A 98 -18.71 18.06 9.64
CA ASP A 98 -17.56 18.24 10.54
C ASP A 98 -17.34 17.04 11.46
N GLN A 99 -18.41 16.45 12.01
CA GLN A 99 -18.30 15.30 12.92
C GLN A 99 -17.69 14.10 12.20
N PHE A 100 -18.10 13.84 10.96
CA PHE A 100 -17.53 12.79 10.12
C PHE A 100 -16.04 13.00 9.89
N LEU A 101 -15.62 14.21 9.50
CA LEU A 101 -14.20 14.53 9.29
C LEU A 101 -13.38 14.46 10.58
N ILE A 102 -13.93 14.92 11.71
CA ILE A 102 -13.29 14.84 13.03
C ILE A 102 -13.06 13.37 13.42
N ARG A 103 -14.05 12.50 13.25
CA ARG A 103 -13.94 11.07 13.59
C ARG A 103 -12.92 10.35 12.69
N LEU A 104 -12.84 10.71 11.40
CA LEU A 104 -11.79 10.21 10.50
C LEU A 104 -10.38 10.69 10.89
N ARG A 105 -10.23 11.92 11.41
CA ARG A 105 -8.96 12.38 12.00
C ARG A 105 -8.64 11.61 13.28
N GLN A 106 -9.60 11.47 14.19
CA GLN A 106 -9.39 10.72 15.43
C GLN A 106 -8.96 9.28 15.18
N PHE A 107 -9.49 8.64 14.12
CA PHE A 107 -9.05 7.30 13.71
C PHE A 107 -7.54 7.22 13.46
N GLN A 108 -6.93 8.27 12.88
CA GLN A 108 -5.49 8.33 12.61
C GLN A 108 -4.64 8.47 13.88
N MET A 109 -5.24 8.86 15.00
CA MET A 109 -4.57 9.00 16.29
C MET A 109 -4.63 7.72 17.13
N LEU A 110 -5.36 6.70 16.65
CA LEU A 110 -5.54 5.42 17.34
C LEU A 110 -4.64 4.35 16.71
N ASN A 111 -4.29 3.34 17.50
CA ASN A 111 -3.76 2.10 16.94
C ASN A 111 -4.92 1.34 16.25
N PRO A 112 -4.83 1.01 14.95
CA PRO A 112 -5.94 0.42 14.23
C PRO A 112 -6.35 -0.93 14.82
N ALA A 113 -7.62 -1.05 15.24
CA ALA A 113 -8.09 -2.18 16.02
C ALA A 113 -8.10 -3.51 15.26
N SER A 114 -8.46 -3.51 13.96
CA SER A 114 -8.46 -4.73 13.15
C SER A 114 -8.25 -4.47 11.64
N PRO A 115 -7.72 -5.45 10.89
CA PRO A 115 -7.50 -5.30 9.45
C PRO A 115 -8.74 -4.95 8.64
N ARG A 116 -9.91 -5.42 9.08
CA ARG A 116 -11.20 -5.08 8.48
C ARG A 116 -11.48 -3.59 8.58
N ILE A 117 -11.32 -3.01 9.77
CA ILE A 117 -11.57 -1.58 10.00
C ILE A 117 -10.59 -0.73 9.19
N CYS A 118 -9.33 -1.14 9.08
CA CYS A 118 -8.36 -0.48 8.20
C CYS A 118 -8.82 -0.49 6.73
N GLY A 119 -9.35 -1.61 6.24
CA GLY A 119 -9.93 -1.70 4.90
C GLY A 119 -11.16 -0.80 4.72
N HIS A 120 -11.97 -0.62 5.76
CA HIS A 120 -13.09 0.31 5.75
C HIS A 120 -12.61 1.75 5.67
N PHE A 121 -11.65 2.13 6.53
CA PHE A 121 -11.01 3.44 6.50
C PHE A 121 -10.38 3.73 5.13
N GLN A 122 -9.62 2.78 4.56
CA GLN A 122 -9.07 2.87 3.20
C GLN A 122 -10.16 3.27 2.20
N ARG A 123 -11.25 2.51 2.12
CA ARG A 123 -12.30 2.73 1.11
C ARG A 123 -13.00 4.08 1.29
N ILE A 124 -13.20 4.50 2.54
CA ILE A 124 -13.81 5.79 2.86
C ILE A 124 -12.89 6.92 2.39
N ILE A 125 -11.61 6.91 2.77
CA ILE A 125 -10.64 7.94 2.37
C ILE A 125 -10.46 7.95 0.85
N GLU A 126 -10.30 6.80 0.19
CA GLU A 126 -10.22 6.75 -1.28
C GLU A 126 -11.43 7.39 -1.95
N THR A 127 -12.64 7.09 -1.47
CA THR A 127 -13.88 7.66 -2.04
C THR A 127 -13.93 9.17 -1.87
N LEU A 128 -13.62 9.69 -0.67
CA LEU A 128 -13.61 11.13 -0.41
C LEU A 128 -12.58 11.85 -1.27
N VAL A 129 -11.36 11.32 -1.33
CA VAL A 129 -10.26 11.89 -2.13
C VAL A 129 -10.61 11.90 -3.61
N ILE A 130 -11.26 10.86 -4.12
CA ILE A 130 -11.77 10.84 -5.50
C ILE A 130 -12.85 11.90 -5.70
N GLY A 131 -13.83 11.97 -4.80
CA GLY A 131 -14.96 12.90 -4.87
C GLY A 131 -14.54 14.37 -4.85
N THR A 132 -13.43 14.71 -4.17
CA THR A 132 -12.92 16.08 -4.07
C THR A 132 -11.71 16.37 -4.96
N GLY A 133 -11.28 15.43 -5.81
CA GLY A 133 -10.05 15.60 -6.59
C GLY A 133 -8.78 15.80 -5.75
N GLY A 134 -8.78 15.30 -4.51
CA GLY A 134 -7.67 15.42 -3.56
C GLY A 134 -7.75 16.58 -2.58
N ASP A 135 -8.65 17.56 -2.78
CA ASP A 135 -8.72 18.76 -1.92
C ASP A 135 -8.99 18.43 -0.44
N ILE A 136 -9.73 17.35 -0.15
CA ILE A 136 -10.03 16.91 1.22
C ILE A 136 -8.78 16.53 2.03
N LEU A 137 -7.65 16.24 1.39
CA LEU A 137 -6.43 15.83 2.08
C LEU A 137 -5.87 16.91 3.01
N VAL A 138 -6.20 18.19 2.78
CA VAL A 138 -5.84 19.29 3.69
C VAL A 138 -6.41 19.11 5.10
N PHE A 139 -7.51 18.36 5.24
CA PHE A 139 -8.14 18.06 6.53
C PHE A 139 -7.49 16.88 7.27
N PHE A 140 -6.51 16.20 6.67
CA PHE A 140 -5.83 15.04 7.25
C PHE A 140 -4.30 15.19 7.23
N PRO A 141 -3.74 16.18 7.94
CA PRO A 141 -2.30 16.47 7.90
C PRO A 141 -1.44 15.33 8.50
N GLU A 142 -1.99 14.52 9.40
CA GLU A 142 -1.29 13.37 10.01
C GLU A 142 -1.40 12.08 9.19
N LEU A 143 -2.11 12.09 8.05
CA LEU A 143 -2.42 10.87 7.30
C LEU A 143 -1.17 10.16 6.80
N SER A 144 -0.17 10.90 6.32
CA SER A 144 1.09 10.32 5.86
C SER A 144 1.79 9.54 6.96
N ASP A 145 1.90 10.15 8.14
CA ASP A 145 2.57 9.58 9.30
C ASP A 145 1.82 8.35 9.81
N PHE A 146 0.50 8.46 9.94
CA PHE A 146 -0.35 7.33 10.31
C PHE A 146 -0.19 6.14 9.35
N LEU A 147 -0.19 6.38 8.04
CA LEU A 147 -0.04 5.31 7.05
C LEU A 147 1.35 4.69 7.05
N ILE A 148 2.39 5.50 7.26
CA ILE A 148 3.78 5.03 7.38
C ILE A 148 3.93 4.16 8.64
N GLU A 149 3.41 4.59 9.79
CA GLU A 149 3.46 3.85 11.04
C GLU A 149 2.68 2.53 11.00
N ASN A 150 1.63 2.46 10.18
CA ASN A 150 0.73 1.31 10.09
C ASN A 150 0.81 0.57 8.74
N ILE A 151 1.91 0.75 8.00
CA ILE A 151 2.10 0.21 6.65
C ILE A 151 2.07 -1.32 6.58
N ALA A 152 2.27 -2.01 7.71
CA ALA A 152 2.13 -3.46 7.82
C ALA A 152 0.70 -3.93 7.49
N ASN A 153 -0.31 -3.06 7.72
CA ASN A 153 -1.68 -3.33 7.32
C ASN A 153 -1.85 -3.16 5.81
N VAL A 154 -2.29 -4.22 5.13
CA VAL A 154 -2.41 -4.22 3.65
C VAL A 154 -3.38 -3.15 3.14
N GLY A 155 -4.48 -2.87 3.84
CA GLY A 155 -5.43 -1.84 3.41
C GLY A 155 -4.86 -0.43 3.53
N LEU A 156 -4.11 -0.15 4.60
CA LEU A 156 -3.42 1.15 4.77
C LEU A 156 -2.22 1.28 3.83
N ARG A 157 -1.50 0.18 3.57
CA ARG A 157 -0.46 0.12 2.53
C ARG A 157 -1.03 0.47 1.16
N ASP A 158 -2.15 -0.12 0.79
CA ASP A 158 -2.77 0.11 -0.51
C ASP A 158 -3.29 1.54 -0.61
N LEU A 159 -3.85 2.11 0.47
CA LEU A 159 -4.19 3.53 0.56
C LEU A 159 -2.95 4.42 0.35
N PHE A 160 -1.83 4.12 1.00
CA PHE A 160 -0.58 4.87 0.83
C PHE A 160 -0.11 4.86 -0.64
N VAL A 161 -0.09 3.68 -1.27
CA VAL A 161 0.26 3.54 -2.69
C VAL A 161 -0.71 4.31 -3.58
N PHE A 162 -2.02 4.24 -3.31
CA PHE A 162 -3.04 4.98 -4.04
C PHE A 162 -2.80 6.50 -3.97
N LEU A 163 -2.60 7.04 -2.77
CA LEU A 163 -2.40 8.48 -2.56
C LEU A 163 -1.12 8.98 -3.23
N VAL A 164 -0.01 8.27 -3.08
CA VAL A 164 1.26 8.62 -3.75
C VAL A 164 1.10 8.61 -5.28
N THR A 165 0.40 7.62 -5.84
CA THR A 165 0.38 7.41 -7.28
C THR A 165 -0.70 8.23 -8.00
N LYS A 166 -1.79 8.59 -7.31
CA LYS A 166 -2.92 9.32 -7.89
C LYS A 166 -3.02 10.78 -7.42
N TYR A 167 -2.59 11.07 -6.19
CA TYR A 167 -2.76 12.37 -5.54
C TYR A 167 -1.45 12.89 -4.95
N ARG A 168 -0.32 12.59 -5.60
CA ARG A 168 1.04 12.89 -5.13
C ARG A 168 1.20 14.31 -4.57
N ILE A 169 0.67 15.31 -5.28
CA ILE A 169 0.85 16.72 -4.95
C ILE A 169 0.04 17.08 -3.69
N GLN A 170 -1.25 16.72 -3.66
CA GLN A 170 -2.15 16.98 -2.55
C GLN A 170 -1.80 16.17 -1.30
N PHE A 171 -1.26 14.96 -1.49
CA PHE A 171 -0.75 14.12 -0.41
C PHE A 171 0.67 14.49 0.03
N HIS A 172 1.29 15.49 -0.60
CA HIS A 172 2.65 15.94 -0.29
C HIS A 172 3.70 14.82 -0.31
N ALA A 173 3.56 13.86 -1.24
CA ALA A 173 4.51 12.76 -1.38
C ALA A 173 5.84 13.24 -1.99
N ASP A 174 6.81 13.43 -1.12
CA ASP A 174 8.15 13.91 -1.43
C ASP A 174 9.25 12.95 -0.95
N VAL A 175 10.50 13.36 -1.14
CA VAL A 175 11.68 12.55 -0.79
C VAL A 175 11.77 12.29 0.72
N GLU A 176 11.38 13.26 1.55
CA GLU A 176 11.46 13.14 3.02
C GLU A 176 10.49 12.07 3.53
N MET A 177 9.29 12.00 2.95
CA MET A 177 8.32 10.93 3.21
C MET A 177 8.92 9.53 2.97
N PHE A 178 9.62 9.33 1.85
CA PHE A 178 10.25 8.04 1.54
C PHE A 178 11.48 7.76 2.38
N GLN A 179 12.24 8.79 2.78
CA GLN A 179 13.30 8.64 3.76
C GLN A 179 12.74 8.15 5.11
N LYS A 180 11.66 8.77 5.60
CA LYS A 180 10.96 8.34 6.83
C LYS A 180 10.50 6.89 6.73
N LEU A 181 9.82 6.53 5.64
CA LEU A 181 9.33 5.18 5.40
C LEU A 181 10.47 4.13 5.38
N ILE A 182 11.56 4.38 4.65
CA ILE A 182 12.67 3.41 4.54
C ILE A 182 13.43 3.30 5.88
N ASN A 183 13.50 4.38 6.66
CA ASN A 183 14.18 4.37 7.96
C ASN A 183 13.48 3.50 9.01
N GLN A 184 12.20 3.15 8.82
CA GLN A 184 11.51 2.18 9.66
C GLN A 184 12.04 0.74 9.50
N ILE A 185 12.71 0.43 8.39
CA ILE A 185 13.26 -0.91 8.16
C ILE A 185 14.48 -1.14 9.07
N GLY A 186 14.35 -1.99 10.08
CA GLY A 186 15.44 -2.37 10.98
C GLY A 186 16.46 -3.34 10.35
N PHE A 187 17.69 -3.34 10.88
CA PHE A 187 18.76 -4.28 10.47
C PHE A 187 18.59 -5.69 11.07
N GLU A 188 17.97 -5.79 12.24
CA GLU A 188 17.78 -7.05 12.96
C GLU A 188 16.38 -7.59 12.71
N THR A 189 16.24 -8.37 11.64
CA THR A 189 15.06 -9.22 11.40
C THR A 189 15.41 -10.65 11.80
N ASN A 190 15.70 -10.87 13.08
CA ASN A 190 15.82 -12.24 13.59
C ASN A 190 14.46 -12.95 13.42
N ASN A 191 14.50 -14.26 13.15
CA ASN A 191 13.30 -15.10 13.00
C ASN A 191 12.36 -15.08 14.23
N ASP A 192 12.80 -14.50 15.35
CA ASP A 192 12.06 -14.46 16.61
C ASP A 192 10.98 -13.35 16.64
N ASN A 193 10.93 -12.44 15.65
CA ASN A 193 9.90 -11.40 15.57
C ASN A 193 9.33 -11.26 14.14
N ILE A 194 8.45 -12.22 13.79
CA ILE A 194 7.75 -12.33 12.50
C ILE A 194 7.03 -11.03 12.12
N ASP A 195 6.47 -10.31 13.11
CA ASP A 195 5.69 -9.10 12.88
C ASP A 195 6.56 -7.94 12.36
N ASN A 196 7.80 -7.82 12.86
CA ASN A 196 8.76 -6.82 12.38
C ASN A 196 9.17 -7.08 10.91
N TYR A 197 9.44 -8.35 10.57
CA TYR A 197 9.78 -8.73 9.20
C TYR A 197 8.62 -8.47 8.21
N ASN A 198 7.39 -8.81 8.59
CA ASN A 198 6.21 -8.56 7.76
C ASN A 198 6.02 -7.06 7.47
N SER A 199 6.23 -6.21 8.48
CA SER A 199 6.20 -4.75 8.31
C SER A 199 7.26 -4.27 7.31
N CYS A 200 8.51 -4.71 7.47
CA CYS A 200 9.61 -4.37 6.56
C CYS A 200 9.32 -4.79 5.10
N TYR A 201 8.74 -5.98 4.91
CA TYR A 201 8.34 -6.46 3.59
C TYR A 201 7.18 -5.63 3.01
N CYS A 202 6.20 -5.23 3.83
CA CYS A 202 5.12 -4.34 3.39
C CYS A 202 5.66 -2.99 2.88
N ILE A 203 6.67 -2.41 3.54
CA ILE A 203 7.36 -1.20 3.06
C ILE A 203 7.94 -1.41 1.66
N ILE A 204 8.78 -2.43 1.50
CA ILE A 204 9.45 -2.70 0.21
C ILE A 204 8.45 -3.03 -0.89
N SER A 205 7.38 -3.76 -0.57
CA SER A 205 6.33 -4.06 -1.53
C SER A 205 5.48 -2.83 -1.89
N ALA A 206 5.31 -1.86 -1.00
CA ALA A 206 4.65 -0.58 -1.29
C ALA A 206 5.51 0.26 -2.24
N ILE A 207 6.81 0.40 -1.93
CA ILE A 207 7.78 1.10 -2.78
C ILE A 207 7.81 0.48 -4.18
N ARG A 208 7.85 -0.85 -4.27
CA ARG A 208 7.81 -1.55 -5.55
C ARG A 208 6.52 -1.28 -6.32
N ALA A 209 5.37 -1.29 -5.65
CA ALA A 209 4.09 -0.99 -6.27
C ALA A 209 4.09 0.42 -6.87
N ILE A 210 4.60 1.41 -6.14
CA ILE A 210 4.75 2.80 -6.61
C ILE A 210 5.68 2.88 -7.82
N LEU A 211 6.90 2.36 -7.71
CA LEU A 211 7.90 2.38 -8.79
C LEU A 211 7.42 1.65 -10.06
N SER A 212 6.54 0.67 -9.92
CA SER A 212 5.97 -0.06 -11.06
C SER A 212 4.88 0.71 -11.82
N GLN A 213 4.29 1.78 -11.25
CA GLN A 213 3.21 2.53 -11.89
C GLN A 213 3.71 3.45 -13.02
N LYS A 214 4.79 4.19 -12.76
CA LYS A 214 5.40 5.11 -13.73
C LYS A 214 6.89 5.20 -13.53
N GLU A 215 7.62 5.33 -14.63
CA GLU A 215 9.08 5.44 -14.59
C GLU A 215 9.54 6.67 -13.78
N GLU A 216 8.82 7.79 -13.83
CA GLU A 216 9.22 9.04 -13.16
C GLU A 216 9.31 8.96 -11.63
N TYR A 217 8.67 7.97 -10.99
CA TYR A 217 8.67 7.87 -9.53
C TYR A 217 10.04 7.56 -8.92
N PHE A 218 11.05 7.16 -9.71
CA PHE A 218 12.41 6.99 -9.18
C PHE A 218 12.95 8.29 -8.54
N ILE A 219 12.47 9.46 -8.98
CA ILE A 219 12.93 10.77 -8.47
C ILE A 219 12.68 10.93 -6.97
N LEU A 220 11.65 10.27 -6.43
CA LEU A 220 11.31 10.28 -5.01
C LEU A 220 12.33 9.53 -4.15
N PHE A 221 13.18 8.72 -4.79
CA PHE A 221 14.18 7.89 -4.13
C PHE A 221 15.60 8.34 -4.46
N ASP A 222 15.80 9.36 -5.30
CA ASP A 222 17.12 9.76 -5.82
C ASP A 222 17.91 10.64 -4.83
N THR A 223 18.17 10.09 -3.65
CA THR A 223 19.08 10.68 -2.66
C THR A 223 20.15 9.70 -2.23
N LYS A 224 21.30 10.23 -1.84
CA LYS A 224 22.41 9.42 -1.33
C LYS A 224 21.97 8.62 -0.11
N GLU A 225 21.21 9.23 0.80
CA GLU A 225 20.74 8.66 2.05
C GLU A 225 19.83 7.44 1.81
N ILE A 226 18.86 7.56 0.89
CA ILE A 226 17.97 6.44 0.52
C ILE A 226 18.78 5.29 -0.08
N PHE A 227 19.65 5.57 -1.05
CA PHE A 227 20.44 4.51 -1.67
C PHE A 227 21.42 3.87 -0.69
N ASP A 228 22.09 4.68 0.15
CA ASP A 228 22.98 4.16 1.18
C ASP A 228 22.22 3.21 2.11
N ARG A 229 21.01 3.59 2.54
CA ARG A 229 20.18 2.75 3.41
C ARG A 229 19.72 1.46 2.71
N LEU A 230 19.19 1.55 1.48
CA LEU A 230 18.71 0.38 0.73
C LEU A 230 19.83 -0.61 0.43
N PHE A 231 20.98 -0.14 -0.06
CA PHE A 231 22.11 -1.04 -0.34
C PHE A 231 22.68 -1.63 0.94
N LEU A 232 22.85 -0.85 2.01
CA LEU A 232 23.31 -1.37 3.30
C LEU A 232 22.39 -2.46 3.83
N LEU A 233 21.06 -2.25 3.79
CA LEU A 233 20.08 -3.27 4.17
C LEU A 233 20.18 -4.53 3.29
N ALA A 234 20.37 -4.38 1.98
CA ALA A 234 20.45 -5.51 1.06
C ALA A 234 21.70 -6.38 1.28
N VAL A 235 22.85 -5.77 1.56
CA VAL A 235 24.12 -6.50 1.74
C VAL A 235 24.38 -6.96 3.17
N TYR A 236 23.64 -6.43 4.16
CA TYR A 236 23.87 -6.77 5.56
C TYR A 236 23.68 -8.28 5.79
N PRO A 237 24.68 -8.99 6.36
CA PRO A 237 24.65 -10.46 6.44
C PRO A 237 23.44 -11.04 7.18
N LYS A 238 22.92 -10.32 8.17
CA LYS A 238 21.76 -10.77 8.99
C LYS A 238 20.41 -10.34 8.43
N THR A 239 20.34 -9.60 7.33
CA THR A 239 19.06 -9.24 6.71
C THR A 239 18.34 -10.49 6.24
N HIS A 240 17.06 -10.63 6.59
CA HIS A 240 16.26 -11.76 6.15
C HIS A 240 16.27 -11.91 4.61
N PRO A 241 16.53 -13.12 4.04
CA PRO A 241 16.70 -13.32 2.60
C PRO A 241 15.57 -12.76 1.72
N LEU A 242 14.31 -12.87 2.18
CA LEU A 242 13.15 -12.32 1.44
C LEU A 242 13.15 -10.78 1.40
N LEU A 243 13.59 -10.12 2.48
CA LEU A 243 13.69 -8.67 2.53
C LEU A 243 14.80 -8.18 1.59
N ALA A 244 15.99 -8.81 1.68
CA ALA A 244 17.10 -8.53 0.77
C ALA A 244 16.68 -8.74 -0.70
N THR A 245 15.99 -9.85 -0.99
CA THR A 245 15.41 -10.12 -2.32
C THR A 245 14.46 -9.01 -2.76
N GLY A 246 13.56 -8.57 -1.87
CA GLY A 246 12.65 -7.47 -2.13
C GLY A 246 13.39 -6.18 -2.51
N ILE A 247 14.43 -5.83 -1.75
CA ILE A 247 15.24 -4.62 -1.99
C ILE A 247 15.99 -4.71 -3.32
N TYR A 248 16.68 -5.82 -3.60
CA TYR A 248 17.39 -5.97 -4.88
C TYR A 248 16.45 -5.83 -6.07
N ARG A 249 15.19 -6.27 -5.93
CA ARG A 249 14.17 -6.13 -6.98
C ARG A 249 13.64 -4.71 -7.16
N LEU A 250 13.96 -3.77 -6.28
CA LEU A 250 13.70 -2.33 -6.50
C LEU A 250 14.73 -1.72 -7.46
N PHE A 251 15.99 -2.17 -7.40
CA PHE A 251 17.10 -1.56 -8.12
C PHE A 251 16.92 -1.46 -9.65
N PRO A 252 16.29 -2.43 -10.36
CA PRO A 252 16.00 -2.26 -11.78
C PRO A 252 15.19 -1.00 -12.12
N TYR A 253 14.26 -0.59 -11.25
CA TYR A 253 13.48 0.64 -11.41
C TYR A 253 14.29 1.91 -11.11
N LEU A 254 15.35 1.78 -10.32
CA LEU A 254 16.14 2.89 -9.79
C LEU A 254 17.44 3.14 -10.56
N LYS A 255 17.79 2.32 -11.57
CA LYS A 255 19.06 2.43 -12.32
C LYS A 255 19.31 3.81 -12.98
N ARG A 256 18.25 4.57 -13.25
CA ARG A 256 18.34 5.90 -13.87
C ARG A 256 18.63 7.02 -12.87
N ALA A 257 18.45 6.76 -11.57
CA ALA A 257 18.71 7.73 -10.52
C ALA A 257 20.20 8.06 -10.45
N LYS A 258 20.53 9.34 -10.25
CA LYS A 258 21.90 9.85 -10.20
C LYS A 258 22.72 9.15 -9.11
N ASN A 259 22.10 8.88 -7.96
CA ASN A 259 22.78 8.33 -6.79
C ASN A 259 22.87 6.79 -6.81
N TYR A 260 22.26 6.10 -7.80
CA TYR A 260 22.25 4.64 -7.89
C TYR A 260 23.65 4.03 -8.05
N TYR A 261 24.36 4.39 -9.14
CA TYR A 261 25.66 3.77 -9.45
C TYR A 261 26.75 4.05 -8.39
N PRO A 262 26.89 5.29 -7.86
CA PRO A 262 27.84 5.56 -6.78
C PRO A 262 27.59 4.68 -5.54
N ALA A 263 26.33 4.51 -5.12
CA ALA A 263 26.00 3.64 -3.99
C ALA A 263 26.21 2.16 -4.32
N MET A 264 25.79 1.71 -5.51
CA MET A 264 25.98 0.33 -5.95
C MET A 264 27.45 -0.08 -5.91
N LEU A 265 28.37 0.76 -6.41
CA LEU A 265 29.81 0.50 -6.38
C LEU A 265 30.35 0.44 -4.95
N LYS A 266 29.92 1.37 -4.08
CA LYS A 266 30.34 1.39 -2.66
C LYS A 266 30.00 0.08 -1.93
N TYR A 267 28.79 -0.43 -2.10
CA TYR A 267 28.35 -1.65 -1.40
C TYR A 267 28.68 -2.95 -2.13
N ARG A 268 29.02 -2.88 -3.42
CA ARG A 268 29.55 -4.01 -4.18
C ARG A 268 30.80 -4.57 -3.52
N ASP A 269 31.71 -3.70 -3.08
CA ASP A 269 32.98 -4.11 -2.47
C ASP A 269 32.81 -4.68 -1.06
N MET A 270 31.67 -4.40 -0.41
CA MET A 270 31.30 -4.92 0.91
C MET A 270 30.48 -6.21 0.83
N TYR A 271 30.05 -6.61 -0.37
CA TYR A 271 29.13 -7.72 -0.53
C TYR A 271 29.82 -9.08 -0.36
N GLU A 272 29.34 -9.87 0.57
CA GLU A 272 29.70 -11.28 0.72
C GLU A 272 28.60 -12.16 0.12
N PHE A 273 29.00 -13.17 -0.67
CA PHE A 273 28.05 -14.09 -1.27
C PHE A 273 27.27 -14.85 -0.20
N ARG A 274 25.94 -14.78 -0.29
CA ARG A 274 25.02 -15.54 0.55
C ARG A 274 24.37 -16.62 -0.28
N ASP A 275 24.41 -17.87 0.18
CA ASP A 275 23.75 -18.98 -0.53
C ASP A 275 22.27 -19.09 -0.16
N ASP A 276 21.51 -18.09 -0.56
CA ASP A 276 20.06 -18.01 -0.32
C ASP A 276 19.31 -17.45 -1.53
N ILE A 277 17.99 -17.27 -1.37
CA ILE A 277 17.09 -16.79 -2.42
C ILE A 277 17.40 -15.39 -2.96
N SER A 278 18.21 -14.59 -2.25
CA SER A 278 18.61 -13.25 -2.69
C SER A 278 19.78 -13.27 -3.68
N LEU A 279 20.55 -14.36 -3.70
CA LEU A 279 21.78 -14.50 -4.48
C LEU A 279 21.63 -14.14 -5.98
N PRO A 280 20.61 -14.61 -6.71
CA PRO A 280 20.47 -14.27 -8.12
C PRO A 280 20.37 -12.75 -8.34
N TYR A 281 19.60 -12.08 -7.48
CA TYR A 281 19.35 -10.65 -7.59
C TYR A 281 20.56 -9.81 -7.16
N ALA A 282 21.33 -10.29 -6.18
CA ALA A 282 22.60 -9.69 -5.80
C ALA A 282 23.63 -9.78 -6.94
N ILE A 283 23.74 -10.95 -7.59
CA ILE A 283 24.60 -11.14 -8.77
C ILE A 283 24.18 -10.21 -9.90
N GLU A 284 22.89 -10.10 -10.23
CA GLU A 284 22.41 -9.17 -11.27
C GLU A 284 22.65 -7.69 -10.92
N THR A 285 22.61 -7.34 -9.64
CA THR A 285 22.82 -5.97 -9.18
C THR A 285 24.29 -5.58 -9.28
N PHE A 286 25.18 -6.43 -8.76
CA PHE A 286 26.60 -6.14 -8.62
C PHE A 286 27.46 -6.68 -9.76
N MET A 287 26.92 -7.53 -10.62
CA MET A 287 27.67 -8.25 -11.65
C MET A 287 28.92 -8.95 -11.07
N LEU A 288 28.77 -9.52 -9.87
CA LEU A 288 29.83 -10.24 -9.14
C LEU A 288 29.60 -11.74 -9.24
N ILE A 289 30.65 -12.46 -9.65
CA ILE A 289 30.74 -13.92 -9.63
C ILE A 289 32.18 -14.31 -9.29
N ASP A 290 32.34 -15.39 -8.52
CA ASP A 290 33.61 -16.08 -8.30
C ASP A 290 33.58 -17.50 -8.90
N GLY A 291 34.66 -18.26 -8.74
CA GLY A 291 34.73 -19.63 -9.25
C GLY A 291 33.68 -20.57 -8.64
N LYS A 292 33.36 -20.43 -7.35
CA LYS A 292 32.38 -21.27 -6.66
C LYS A 292 30.96 -20.99 -7.17
N ILE A 293 30.63 -19.71 -7.31
CA ILE A 293 29.34 -19.25 -7.86
C ILE A 293 29.21 -19.67 -9.32
N LEU A 294 30.25 -19.54 -10.14
CA LEU A 294 30.21 -19.95 -11.54
C LEU A 294 29.91 -21.46 -11.70
N LEU A 295 30.48 -22.29 -10.84
CA LEU A 295 30.23 -23.74 -10.85
C LEU A 295 28.79 -24.12 -10.52
N LYS A 296 28.00 -23.23 -9.90
CA LYS A 296 26.57 -23.47 -9.64
C LYS A 296 25.75 -23.64 -10.92
N ILE A 297 26.23 -23.20 -12.09
CA ILE A 297 25.56 -23.48 -13.39
C ILE A 297 25.43 -25.00 -13.64
N PHE A 298 26.38 -25.80 -13.17
CA PHE A 298 26.38 -27.25 -13.37
C PHE A 298 25.69 -28.02 -12.22
N ASP A 299 25.27 -27.35 -11.16
CA ASP A 299 24.53 -27.96 -10.07
C ASP A 299 23.07 -28.16 -10.49
N LYS A 300 22.58 -29.40 -10.37
CA LYS A 300 21.21 -29.79 -10.70
C LYS A 300 20.17 -29.13 -9.78
N ASN A 301 20.57 -28.66 -8.60
CA ASN A 301 19.70 -28.00 -7.64
C ASN A 301 19.63 -26.48 -7.83
N SER A 302 20.46 -25.90 -8.71
CA SER A 302 20.44 -24.47 -8.98
C SER A 302 19.13 -24.06 -9.66
N CYS A 303 18.51 -23.01 -9.15
CA CYS A 303 17.31 -22.46 -9.76
C CYS A 303 17.63 -21.67 -11.05
N THR A 304 16.68 -21.60 -11.97
CA THR A 304 16.85 -20.93 -13.27
C THR A 304 17.26 -19.46 -13.12
N TYR A 305 16.72 -18.75 -12.13
CA TYR A 305 17.08 -17.36 -11.85
C TYR A 305 18.56 -17.20 -11.52
N LEU A 306 19.12 -18.13 -10.73
CA LEU A 306 20.55 -18.10 -10.39
C LEU A 306 21.41 -18.34 -11.62
N ILE A 307 21.06 -19.34 -12.43
CA ILE A 307 21.79 -19.66 -13.66
C ILE A 307 21.79 -18.45 -14.62
N ASP A 308 20.63 -17.83 -14.84
CA ASP A 308 20.48 -16.65 -15.70
C ASP A 308 21.33 -15.46 -15.19
N ALA A 309 21.30 -15.20 -13.88
CA ALA A 309 22.10 -14.15 -13.25
C ALA A 309 23.61 -14.38 -13.43
N ILE A 310 24.09 -15.61 -13.23
CA ILE A 310 25.50 -15.98 -13.41
C ILE A 310 25.90 -15.79 -14.89
N CYS A 311 25.07 -16.25 -15.82
CA CYS A 311 25.32 -16.07 -17.26
C CYS A 311 25.43 -14.59 -17.64
N LYS A 312 24.51 -13.74 -17.18
CA LYS A 312 24.56 -12.29 -17.41
C LYS A 312 25.84 -11.66 -16.84
N ALA A 313 26.19 -11.98 -15.60
CA ALA A 313 27.40 -11.47 -14.97
C ALA A 313 28.67 -11.96 -15.67
N PHE A 314 28.70 -13.21 -16.13
CA PHE A 314 29.81 -13.79 -16.90
C PHE A 314 29.97 -13.10 -18.24
N MET A 315 28.88 -12.88 -18.99
CA MET A 315 28.92 -12.15 -20.27
C MET A 315 29.38 -10.70 -20.08
N ASN A 316 28.97 -10.04 -19.00
CA ASN A 316 29.42 -8.69 -18.65
C ASN A 316 30.95 -8.65 -18.40
N LYS A 317 31.47 -9.62 -17.63
CA LYS A 317 32.92 -9.77 -17.42
C LYS A 317 33.67 -10.13 -18.71
N GLY A 318 33.08 -10.94 -19.58
CA GLY A 318 33.66 -11.36 -20.86
C GLY A 318 34.04 -10.21 -21.79
N TYR A 319 33.33 -9.08 -21.73
CA TYR A 319 33.67 -7.88 -22.51
C TYR A 319 34.99 -7.22 -22.07
N TYR A 320 35.34 -7.29 -20.78
CA TYR A 320 36.64 -6.84 -20.26
C TYR A 320 37.71 -7.94 -20.29
N PHE A 321 37.32 -9.21 -20.15
CA PHE A 321 38.24 -10.35 -20.12
C PHE A 321 38.80 -10.73 -21.50
N LEU A 322 38.04 -10.48 -22.58
CA LEU A 322 38.49 -10.72 -23.97
C LEU A 322 39.57 -9.74 -24.45
N ILE A 323 39.78 -8.62 -23.74
CA ILE A 323 40.86 -7.68 -24.03
C ILE A 323 42.18 -8.11 -23.38
N ASP A 324 42.16 -8.87 -22.26
CA ASP A 324 43.37 -9.07 -21.46
C ASP A 324 43.95 -10.49 -21.42
N HIS A 325 43.18 -11.59 -21.54
CA HIS A 325 43.81 -12.92 -21.42
C HIS A 325 43.22 -14.04 -22.29
N ARG A 326 43.91 -14.30 -23.40
CA ARG A 326 44.09 -15.64 -23.99
C ARG A 326 44.77 -16.56 -22.96
N ASN A 327 44.08 -17.08 -21.95
CA ASN A 327 44.67 -18.15 -21.10
C ASN A 327 43.67 -19.04 -20.33
N ILE A 328 42.35 -18.99 -20.58
CA ILE A 328 41.40 -19.94 -19.96
C ILE A 328 41.31 -21.29 -20.71
N LEU A 329 42.41 -21.75 -21.32
CA LEU A 329 42.49 -23.09 -21.91
C LEU A 329 43.40 -24.06 -21.13
N SER A 330 43.95 -23.66 -19.98
CA SER A 330 44.85 -24.52 -19.18
C SER A 330 44.20 -25.22 -17.98
N LEU A 331 42.89 -25.08 -17.73
CA LEU A 331 42.18 -25.82 -16.68
C LEU A 331 41.56 -27.15 -17.17
N LYS A 332 42.03 -27.65 -18.30
CA LYS A 332 41.89 -29.07 -18.67
C LYS A 332 43.29 -29.66 -18.79
N ASN A 333 43.83 -30.11 -17.66
CA ASN A 333 44.67 -31.31 -17.53
C ASN A 333 44.69 -31.73 -16.07
#